data_AF-A0AAE1I2T1-F1
#
_entry.id   AF-A0AAE1I2T1-F1
#
_cell.length_a   1.000
_cell.length_b   1.000
_cell.length_c   1.000
_cell.angle_alpha   90.00
_cell.angle_beta   90.00
_cell.angle_gamma   90.00
#
_symmetry.space_group_name_H-M   'P 1'
#
loop_
_entity.id
_entity.type
_entity.pdbx_description
1 polymer ?
#
loop_
_entity_poly.entity_id
_entity_poly.type
_entity_poly.pdbx_seq_one_letter_code
_entity_poly.pdbx_strand_id
1 'polypeptide(L)'
;MQYDALRSLLNLLWQHYRVSDEKKRILNYFSEHSGHFPLRVGDELDTNSKIQMALYLCRKYMLDLRSSHCTPLPASMFNVPTDDSTELQINQS
;
A
#
# COMPACT_ATOMS: atom_id res chain seq x y z
N MET A 1 -3.62 -7.73 -22.11
CA MET A 1 -5.06 -7.76 -22.42
C MET A 1 -5.96 -7.77 -21.18
N GLN A 2 -5.90 -8.73 -20.24
CA GLN A 2 -6.80 -8.68 -19.06
C GLN A 2 -6.39 -7.68 -17.96
N TYR A 3 -5.10 -7.31 -17.91
CA TYR A 3 -4.48 -6.48 -16.87
C TYR A 3 -4.51 -4.96 -17.14
N ASP A 4 -4.68 -4.60 -18.42
CA ASP A 4 -4.74 -3.21 -18.85
C ASP A 4 -6.01 -2.55 -18.27
N ALA A 5 -7.09 -3.30 -18.12
CA ALA A 5 -8.36 -2.80 -17.60
C ALA A 5 -8.30 -2.41 -16.11
N LEU A 6 -7.71 -3.25 -15.25
CA LEU A 6 -7.58 -2.96 -13.81
C LEU A 6 -6.68 -1.74 -13.57
N ARG A 7 -5.53 -1.69 -14.25
CA ARG A 7 -4.61 -0.55 -14.18
C ARG A 7 -5.25 0.73 -14.74
N SER A 8 -6.00 0.62 -15.83
CA SER A 8 -6.72 1.77 -16.41
C SER A 8 -7.81 2.30 -15.48
N LEU A 9 -8.58 1.40 -14.86
CA LEU A 9 -9.59 1.77 -13.87
C LEU A 9 -8.95 2.44 -12.65
N LEU A 10 -7.86 1.86 -12.12
CA LEU A 10 -7.13 2.44 -11.00
C LEU A 10 -6.60 3.84 -11.33
N ASN A 11 -6.09 4.06 -12.55
CA ASN A 11 -5.64 5.37 -13.00
C ASN A 11 -6.79 6.39 -13.13
N LEU A 12 -7.96 5.96 -13.61
CA LEU A 12 -9.13 6.82 -13.72
C LEU A 12 -9.65 7.23 -12.33
N LEU A 13 -9.72 6.28 -11.39
CA LEU A 13 -10.07 6.56 -10.00
C LEU A 13 -9.04 7.48 -9.34
N TRP A 14 -7.75 7.28 -9.61
CA TRP A 14 -6.67 8.13 -9.10
C TRP A 14 -6.86 9.60 -9.49
N GLN A 15 -7.19 9.85 -10.75
CA GLN A 15 -7.45 11.20 -11.26
C GLN A 15 -8.74 11.78 -10.68
N HIS A 16 -9.82 11.00 -10.65
CA HIS A 16 -11.12 11.42 -10.12
C HIS A 16 -11.04 11.86 -8.66
N TYR A 17 -10.35 11.08 -7.81
CA TYR A 17 -10.18 11.39 -6.39
C TYR A 17 -8.99 12.33 -6.12
N ARG A 18 -8.29 12.79 -7.17
CA ARG A 18 -7.13 13.70 -7.07
C ARG A 18 -6.10 13.21 -6.07
N VAL A 19 -5.85 11.90 -6.06
CA VAL A 19 -4.96 11.23 -5.10
C VAL A 19 -3.55 11.80 -5.25
N SER A 20 -2.99 12.32 -4.15
CA SER A 20 -1.59 12.76 -4.10
C SER A 20 -0.70 11.62 -3.60
N ASP A 21 0.62 11.77 -3.72
CA ASP A 21 1.59 10.81 -3.16
C ASP A 21 1.60 10.96 -1.62
N GLU A 22 0.55 10.46 -0.95
CA GLU A 22 0.32 10.60 0.50
C GLU A 22 1.23 9.69 1.34
N LYS A 23 2.43 9.35 0.83
CA LYS A 23 3.44 8.54 1.54
C LYS A 23 3.68 9.04 2.96
N LYS A 24 3.78 10.37 3.13
CA LYS A 24 4.04 11.01 4.44
C LYS A 24 2.91 10.78 5.44
N ARG A 25 1.66 10.77 5.00
CA ARG A 25 0.49 10.68 5.88
C ARG A 25 0.38 9.28 6.48
N ILE A 26 0.64 8.27 5.65
CA ILE A 26 0.67 6.86 6.06
C ILE A 26 1.89 6.59 6.96
N LEU A 27 3.07 7.10 6.61
CA LEU A 27 4.28 6.97 7.44
C LEU A 27 4.10 7.61 8.81
N ASN A 28 3.51 8.81 8.88
CA ASN A 28 3.22 9.46 10.16
C ASN A 28 2.27 8.62 11.01
N TYR A 29 1.17 8.10 10.43
CA TYR A 29 0.26 7.22 11.16
C TYR A 29 0.99 6.00 11.74
N PHE A 30 1.84 5.33 10.95
CA PHE A 30 2.61 4.19 11.44
C PHE A 30 3.67 4.60 12.46
N SER A 31 4.30 5.76 12.36
CA SER A 31 5.24 6.21 13.39
C SER A 31 4.58 6.43 14.76
N GLU A 32 3.30 6.84 14.77
CA GLU A 32 2.56 7.14 16.00
C GLU A 32 1.79 5.93 16.56
N HIS A 33 1.42 4.97 15.68
CA HIS A 33 0.51 3.87 16.02
C HIS A 33 1.07 2.48 15.69
N SER A 34 2.34 2.37 15.25
CA SER A 34 3.00 1.08 15.05
C SER A 34 3.10 0.31 16.37
N GLY A 35 2.76 -0.98 16.34
CA GLY A 35 2.84 -1.88 17.51
C GLY A 35 1.51 -2.24 18.17
N HIS A 36 0.40 -1.59 17.82
CA HIS A 36 -0.93 -1.95 18.33
C HIS A 36 -1.79 -2.63 17.27
N PHE A 37 -2.29 -3.82 17.59
CA PHE A 37 -3.26 -4.56 16.77
C PHE A 37 -4.61 -4.62 17.50
N PRO A 38 -5.75 -4.41 16.80
CA PRO A 38 -5.89 -4.12 15.37
C PRO A 38 -5.43 -2.70 14.99
N LEU A 39 -4.88 -2.55 13.78
CA LEU A 39 -4.54 -1.24 13.24
C LEU A 39 -5.83 -0.46 12.95
N ARG A 40 -5.96 0.75 13.51
CA ARG A 40 -7.10 1.66 13.31
C ARG A 40 -6.85 2.67 12.17
N VAL A 41 -6.10 2.24 11.15
CA VAL A 41 -5.64 3.13 10.09
C VAL A 41 -6.83 3.66 9.30
N GLY A 42 -6.97 4.98 9.27
CA GLY A 42 -8.07 5.63 8.58
C GLY A 42 -9.36 5.79 9.39
N ASP A 43 -9.41 5.44 10.67
CA ASP A 43 -10.63 5.64 11.49
C ASP A 43 -11.06 7.11 11.55
N GLU A 44 -10.10 7.99 11.83
CA GLU A 44 -10.28 9.45 11.96
C GLU A 44 -10.35 10.18 10.61
N LEU A 45 -10.18 9.46 9.50
CA LEU A 45 -10.22 10.05 8.16
C LEU A 45 -11.66 10.20 7.68
N ASP A 46 -11.94 11.24 6.91
CA ASP A 46 -13.19 11.34 6.16
C ASP A 46 -13.19 10.34 4.99
N THR A 47 -14.36 10.06 4.44
CA THR A 47 -14.53 9.08 3.36
C THR A 47 -13.62 9.35 2.16
N ASN A 48 -13.41 10.61 1.78
CA ASN A 48 -12.55 10.94 0.62
C ASN A 48 -11.08 10.61 0.94
N SER A 49 -10.59 11.03 2.11
CA SER A 49 -9.24 10.67 2.57
C SER A 49 -9.03 9.16 2.65
N LYS A 50 -10.02 8.39 3.12
CA LYS A 50 -9.93 6.91 3.15
C LYS A 50 -9.78 6.33 1.74
N ILE A 51 -10.55 6.84 0.78
CA ILE A 51 -10.47 6.41 -0.63
C ILE A 51 -9.10 6.75 -1.22
N GLN A 52 -8.59 7.96 -1.00
CA GLN A 52 -7.27 8.35 -1.49
C GLN A 52 -6.15 7.46 -0.92
N MET A 53 -6.21 7.17 0.39
CA MET A 53 -5.26 6.28 1.06
C MET A 53 -5.35 4.84 0.51
N ALA A 54 -6.55 4.31 0.32
CA ALA A 54 -6.74 2.98 -0.24
C ALA A 54 -6.20 2.88 -1.68
N LEU A 55 -6.49 3.88 -2.53
CA LEU A 55 -5.99 3.95 -3.90
C LEU A 55 -4.46 4.03 -3.93
N TYR A 56 -3.86 4.84 -3.04
CA TYR A 56 -2.42 4.92 -2.86
C TYR A 56 -1.79 3.56 -2.56
N LEU A 57 -2.33 2.84 -1.57
CA LEU A 57 -1.85 1.53 -1.17
C LEU A 57 -2.01 0.51 -2.29
N CYS A 58 -3.16 0.49 -2.97
CA CYS A 58 -3.38 -0.39 -4.11
C CYS A 58 -2.35 -0.15 -5.22
N ARG A 59 -2.10 1.10 -5.60
CA ARG A 59 -1.10 1.39 -6.64
C ARG A 59 0.32 0.96 -6.24
N LYS A 60 0.67 1.10 -4.96
CA LYS A 60 2.03 0.88 -4.47
C LYS A 60 2.35 -0.58 -4.18
N TYR A 61 1.39 -1.32 -3.64
CA TYR A 61 1.63 -2.65 -3.08
C TYR A 61 0.79 -3.76 -3.73
N MET A 62 -0.24 -3.42 -4.52
CA MET A 62 -1.03 -4.46 -5.18
C MET A 62 -0.22 -5.06 -6.32
N LEU A 63 0.30 -6.25 -6.07
CA LEU A 63 0.98 -7.07 -7.07
C LEU A 63 -0.05 -7.92 -7.80
N ASP A 64 0.08 -7.96 -9.11
CA ASP A 64 -0.85 -8.70 -9.96
C ASP A 64 -0.39 -10.16 -10.07
N LEU A 65 -0.95 -11.01 -9.20
CA LEU A 65 -0.67 -12.43 -9.23
C LEU A 65 -1.70 -13.16 -10.10
N ARG A 66 -1.22 -13.91 -11.08
CA ARG A 66 -2.01 -14.97 -11.71
C ARG A 66 -2.19 -16.13 -10.73
N SER A 67 -3.12 -15.98 -9.79
CA SER A 67 -3.50 -17.06 -8.89
C SER A 67 -4.10 -18.19 -9.72
N SER A 68 -3.37 -19.30 -9.85
CA SER A 68 -3.95 -20.54 -10.37
C SER A 68 -4.49 -21.36 -9.20
N HIS A 69 -5.57 -22.13 -9.41
CA HIS A 69 -6.29 -22.86 -8.35
C HIS A 69 -5.42 -23.80 -7.49
N CYS A 70 -4.20 -24.14 -7.95
CA CYS A 70 -3.32 -25.09 -7.26
C CYS A 70 -1.89 -24.58 -7.00
N THR A 71 -1.58 -23.30 -7.25
CA THR A 71 -0.27 -22.73 -6.89
C THR A 71 -0.39 -21.93 -5.60
N PRO A 72 0.24 -22.36 -4.48
CA PRO A 72 0.33 -21.54 -3.29
C PRO A 72 1.05 -20.22 -3.62
N LEU A 73 0.61 -19.13 -2.99
CA LEU A 73 1.19 -17.80 -3.17
C LEU A 73 2.70 -17.85 -2.80
N PRO A 74 3.63 -17.45 -3.70
CA PRO A 74 5.05 -17.59 -3.43
C PRO A 74 5.49 -16.78 -2.21
N ALA A 75 6.21 -17.41 -1.28
CA ALA A 75 6.72 -16.76 -0.06
C ALA A 75 7.59 -15.54 -0.36
N SER A 76 8.30 -15.53 -1.50
CA SER A 76 9.11 -14.41 -1.97
C SER A 76 8.34 -13.13 -2.31
N MET A 77 7.00 -13.19 -2.36
CA MET A 77 6.15 -12.00 -2.54
C MET A 77 5.72 -11.36 -1.23
N PHE A 78 5.98 -12.02 -0.11
CA PHE A 78 5.73 -11.47 1.20
C PHE A 78 7.03 -10.90 1.75
N ASN A 79 7.03 -9.60 2.03
CA ASN A 79 8.05 -9.05 2.90
C ASN A 79 7.69 -9.48 4.33
N VAL A 80 8.64 -10.10 5.03
CA VAL A 80 8.56 -10.19 6.49
C VAL A 80 8.45 -8.74 6.98
N PRO A 81 7.52 -8.41 7.90
CA PRO A 81 7.50 -7.08 8.49
C PRO A 81 8.80 -6.91 9.27
N THR A 82 9.82 -6.36 8.61
CA THR A 82 11.08 -6.02 9.25
C THR A 82 10.84 -4.78 10.09
N ASP A 83 11.27 -4.84 11.34
CA ASP A 83 11.46 -3.70 12.23
C ASP A 83 12.17 -2.58 11.42
N ASP A 84 11.51 -1.41 11.29
CA ASP A 84 11.93 -0.26 10.45
C ASP A 84 13.29 0.33 10.88
N SER A 85 13.93 -0.23 11.90
CA SER A 85 15.25 0.14 12.42
C SER A 85 16.43 -0.04 11.44
N THR A 86 16.24 -0.64 10.25
CA THR A 86 17.34 -1.00 9.34
C THR A 86 17.54 -0.11 8.10
N GLU A 87 16.67 0.88 7.82
CA GLU A 87 16.83 1.76 6.64
C GLU A 87 17.87 2.90 6.79
N LEU A 88 18.63 2.98 7.90
CA LEU A 88 19.54 4.11 8.16
C LEU A 88 21.04 3.91 7.86
N GLN A 89 21.52 2.78 7.32
CA GLN A 89 22.98 2.60 7.14
C GLN A 89 23.43 1.85 5.87
N ILE A 90 22.78 2.02 4.73
CA ILE A 90 23.34 1.54 3.46
C ILE A 90 23.28 2.66 2.43
N ASN A 91 24.12 3.69 2.63
CA ASN A 91 24.60 4.63 1.60
C ASN A 91 25.76 5.47 2.17
N GLN A 92 26.75 4.81 2.79
CA GLN A 92 28.07 5.38 3.05
C GLN A 92 29.14 4.29 2.96
N SER A 93 29.61 4.04 1.74
CA SER A 93 30.90 3.42 1.43
C SER A 93 31.20 3.59 -0.05
#